data_AF-A0A8S1FF21-F1
#
_entry.id   AF-A0A8S1FF21-F1
#
_cell.length_a   1.000
_cell.length_b   1.000
_cell.length_c   1.000
_cell.angle_alpha   90.00
_cell.angle_beta   90.00
_cell.angle_gamma   90.00
#
_symmetry.space_group_name_H-M   'P 1'
#
loop_
_entity.id
_entity.type
_entity.pdbx_description
1 polymer ?
#
loop_
_entity_poly.entity_id
_entity_poly.type
_entity_poly.pdbx_seq_one_letter_code
_entity_poly.pdbx_strand_id
1 'polypeptide(L)'
;MRLECFSIFLLITLKLSEGRLPNARFHHNPPSAFSLARIQKEYDDDYETTDEIRSDPKTSLDGNRRQDEVVNDAKCLQKCNNQLNIGMDMVNAHMAFGSIDVPSVVEKRDLELFCMLDYQHSQCIDECGYSVQFNLREYVCRNRLKEMLHHLSCYSKASPALIRHCRPRCGGYKPLVHTKEGYSQRCRQLLCDHTCTTFILNRLCPDNEGSAAARYLLDFTRLQVNYWMRDFAKETNRSRAPLTCRKLLCDGFKLGNCRRRIRKRIVLSSSN
;
A
#
# COMPACT_ATOMS: atom_id res chain seq x y z
N MET A 1 -38.11 -28.14 38.39
CA MET A 1 -38.04 -26.75 37.86
C MET A 1 -36.63 -26.37 37.41
N ARG A 2 -36.02 -27.10 36.46
CA ARG A 2 -34.66 -26.77 35.93
C ARG A 2 -34.48 -27.10 34.43
N LEU A 3 -35.56 -27.29 33.67
CA LEU A 3 -35.46 -27.56 32.22
C LEU A 3 -36.07 -26.47 31.31
N GLU A 4 -36.79 -25.49 31.85
CA GLU A 4 -37.47 -24.46 31.05
C GLU A 4 -36.54 -23.30 30.63
N CYS A 5 -35.44 -23.04 31.36
CA CYS A 5 -34.55 -21.89 31.06
C CYS A 5 -33.59 -22.12 29.88
N PHE A 6 -33.33 -23.36 29.49
CA PHE A 6 -32.38 -23.65 28.39
C PHE A 6 -33.00 -23.45 27.00
N SER A 7 -34.32 -23.56 26.87
CA SER A 7 -35.01 -23.41 25.59
C SER A 7 -35.15 -21.94 25.16
N ILE A 8 -35.26 -21.02 26.13
CA ILE A 8 -35.40 -19.59 25.85
C ILE A 8 -34.07 -18.97 25.39
N PHE A 9 -32.93 -19.45 25.91
CA PHE A 9 -31.61 -18.95 25.51
C PHE A 9 -31.22 -19.37 24.08
N LEU A 10 -31.72 -20.52 23.62
CA LEU A 10 -31.50 -21.00 22.24
C LEU A 10 -32.33 -20.20 21.21
N LEU A 11 -33.49 -19.68 21.59
CA LEU A 11 -34.35 -18.89 20.71
C LEU A 11 -33.90 -17.43 20.56
N ILE A 12 -33.21 -16.86 21.56
CA ILE A 12 -32.69 -15.49 21.49
C ILE A 12 -31.40 -15.43 20.65
N THR A 13 -30.61 -16.51 20.62
CA THR A 13 -29.36 -16.55 19.82
C THR A 13 -29.62 -16.78 18.32
N LEU A 14 -30.76 -17.35 17.94
CA LEU A 14 -31.13 -17.54 16.52
C LEU A 14 -31.75 -16.30 15.85
N LYS A 15 -32.17 -15.28 16.61
CA LYS A 15 -32.78 -14.05 16.06
C LYS A 15 -31.83 -12.86 15.85
N LEU A 16 -30.52 -13.01 16.07
CA LEU A 16 -29.53 -11.93 15.88
C LEU A 16 -28.61 -12.11 14.65
N SER A 17 -29.00 -12.95 13.70
CA SER A 17 -28.17 -13.28 12.51
C SER A 17 -28.95 -13.16 11.19
N GLU A 18 -29.85 -12.18 11.05
CA GLU A 18 -30.40 -11.81 9.75
C GLU A 18 -30.44 -10.28 9.61
N GLY A 19 -29.25 -9.67 9.60
CA GLY A 19 -29.06 -8.40 8.92
C GLY A 19 -29.06 -8.60 7.41
N ARG A 20 -30.24 -8.88 6.82
CA ARG A 20 -30.42 -8.80 5.36
C ARG A 20 -30.30 -7.33 4.94
N LEU A 21 -29.09 -6.92 4.60
CA LEU A 21 -28.86 -5.69 3.84
C LEU A 21 -29.33 -5.91 2.38
N PRO A 22 -29.89 -4.88 1.73
CA PRO A 22 -30.58 -5.02 0.46
C PRO A 22 -29.62 -5.53 -0.63
N ASN A 23 -30.11 -6.47 -1.43
CA ASN A 23 -29.48 -6.96 -2.65
C ASN A 23 -29.30 -5.82 -3.65
N ALA A 24 -28.19 -5.09 -3.56
CA ALA A 24 -27.73 -4.23 -4.64
C ALA A 24 -27.29 -5.14 -5.80
N ARG A 25 -28.15 -5.23 -6.83
CA ARG A 25 -27.80 -5.84 -8.12
C ARG A 25 -26.68 -5.01 -8.74
N PHE A 26 -25.45 -5.50 -8.65
CA PHE A 26 -24.35 -4.93 -9.42
C PHE A 26 -24.55 -5.32 -10.88
N HIS A 27 -25.06 -4.37 -11.67
CA HIS A 27 -25.09 -4.50 -13.12
C HIS A 27 -23.66 -4.50 -13.66
N HIS A 28 -23.39 -5.48 -14.53
CA HIS A 28 -22.09 -5.81 -15.14
C HIS A 28 -21.61 -4.82 -16.21
N ASN A 29 -22.07 -3.56 -16.19
CA ASN A 29 -21.69 -2.63 -17.24
C ASN A 29 -20.30 -2.02 -16.93
N PRO A 30 -19.38 -1.96 -17.91
CA PRO A 30 -18.14 -1.22 -17.75
C PRO A 30 -18.45 0.23 -17.37
N PRO A 31 -17.62 0.87 -16.53
CA PRO A 31 -17.84 2.24 -16.09
C PRO A 31 -17.95 3.17 -17.30
N SER A 32 -19.02 3.98 -17.37
CA SER A 32 -19.15 4.96 -18.44
C SER A 32 -18.03 6.00 -18.33
N ALA A 33 -17.61 6.56 -19.46
CA ALA A 33 -16.56 7.58 -19.52
C ALA A 33 -16.78 8.74 -18.51
N PHE A 34 -18.04 9.08 -18.20
CA PHE A 34 -18.40 10.10 -17.22
C PHE A 34 -18.11 9.70 -15.76
N SER A 35 -18.22 8.41 -15.44
CA SER A 35 -17.84 7.91 -14.11
C SER A 35 -16.33 7.92 -13.92
N LEU A 36 -15.56 7.67 -14.98
CA LEU A 36 -14.10 7.79 -14.96
C LEU A 36 -13.66 9.25 -14.79
N ALA A 37 -14.28 10.18 -15.52
CA ALA A 37 -14.01 11.61 -15.37
C ALA A 37 -14.29 12.14 -13.95
N ARG A 38 -15.35 11.65 -13.28
CA ARG A 38 -15.60 12.00 -11.88
C ARG A 38 -14.53 11.43 -10.94
N ILE A 39 -14.13 10.18 -11.15
CA ILE A 39 -13.07 9.52 -10.37
C ILE A 39 -11.73 10.24 -10.54
N GLN A 40 -11.45 10.75 -11.75
CA GLN A 40 -10.26 11.54 -12.07
C GLN A 40 -10.28 12.92 -11.39
N LYS A 41 -11.44 13.58 -11.35
CA LYS A 41 -11.59 14.87 -10.65
C LYS A 41 -11.41 14.75 -9.13
N GLU A 42 -12.02 13.75 -8.50
CA GLU A 42 -11.77 13.45 -7.07
C GLU A 42 -10.31 13.05 -6.81
N TYR A 43 -9.54 12.75 -7.85
CA TYR A 43 -8.12 12.47 -7.78
C TYR A 43 -7.26 13.74 -7.83
N ASP A 44 -7.57 14.67 -8.73
CA ASP A 44 -6.84 15.95 -8.83
C ASP A 44 -6.89 16.73 -7.50
N ASP A 45 -8.07 16.75 -6.85
CA ASP A 45 -8.29 17.44 -5.57
C ASP A 45 -7.42 16.86 -4.41
N ASP A 46 -7.15 15.55 -4.41
CA ASP A 46 -6.36 14.86 -3.37
C ASP A 46 -4.84 15.02 -3.58
N TYR A 47 -4.39 15.34 -4.81
CA TYR A 47 -2.97 15.51 -5.15
C TYR A 47 -2.53 16.97 -5.03
N GLU A 48 -3.37 17.94 -5.45
CA GLU A 48 -3.09 19.38 -5.33
C GLU A 48 -2.93 19.84 -3.88
N THR A 49 -3.57 19.17 -2.91
CA THR A 49 -3.41 19.49 -1.48
C THR A 49 -2.02 19.16 -0.91
N THR A 50 -1.18 18.45 -1.66
CA THR A 50 0.16 18.01 -1.21
C THR A 50 1.30 18.95 -1.59
N ASP A 51 1.09 19.82 -2.59
CA ASP A 51 2.16 20.68 -3.14
C ASP A 51 2.32 22.03 -2.40
N GLU A 52 1.39 22.41 -1.53
CA GLU A 52 1.44 23.71 -0.82
C GLU A 52 2.20 23.71 0.52
N ILE A 53 2.73 22.58 1.00
CA ILE A 53 3.43 22.53 2.30
C ILE A 53 4.91 22.17 2.12
N ARG A 54 5.74 23.17 1.80
CA ARG A 54 7.06 23.46 2.40
C ARG A 54 7.82 24.53 1.63
N SER A 55 7.52 25.78 1.94
CA SER A 55 8.47 26.89 1.78
C SER A 55 8.61 27.58 3.13
N ASP A 56 9.65 27.25 3.90
CA ASP A 56 10.16 28.22 4.88
C ASP A 56 11.67 28.03 5.14
N PRO A 57 12.48 29.10 5.17
CA PRO A 57 13.94 29.01 5.15
C PRO A 57 14.62 29.41 6.47
N LYS A 58 15.84 28.87 6.64
CA LYS A 58 17.00 29.37 7.42
C LYS A 58 17.00 29.25 8.95
N THR A 59 18.00 28.51 9.43
CA THR A 59 18.93 28.99 10.46
C THR A 59 20.31 28.40 10.16
N SER A 60 21.31 29.27 10.02
CA SER A 60 22.72 28.92 9.87
C SER A 60 23.40 28.86 11.25
N LEU A 61 24.36 27.95 11.44
CA LEU A 61 25.76 28.28 11.80
C LEU A 61 26.59 27.01 12.08
N ASP A 62 27.85 27.12 11.64
CA ASP A 62 29.08 26.45 12.07
C ASP A 62 29.43 25.00 11.66
N GLY A 63 30.51 24.92 10.87
CA GLY A 63 31.77 24.42 11.44
C GLY A 63 32.26 23.04 11.02
N ASN A 64 33.05 23.00 9.93
CA ASN A 64 34.24 22.16 9.72
C ASN A 64 34.17 20.67 10.14
N ARG A 65 34.06 19.77 9.14
CA ARG A 65 34.91 18.57 9.03
C ARG A 65 34.75 17.89 7.67
N ARG A 66 35.90 17.64 7.02
CA ARG A 66 36.07 16.87 5.79
C ARG A 66 35.41 15.49 5.93
N GLN A 67 34.22 15.37 5.38
CA GLN A 67 33.71 14.13 4.80
C GLN A 67 33.69 14.40 3.29
N ASP A 68 34.08 13.42 2.49
CA ASP A 68 33.80 13.43 1.06
C ASP A 68 32.27 13.49 0.90
N GLU A 69 31.74 14.71 0.91
CA GLU A 69 30.34 15.02 0.70
C GLU A 69 30.07 14.66 -0.75
N VAL A 70 29.50 13.48 -0.95
CA VAL A 70 28.62 13.23 -2.08
C VAL A 70 27.64 14.40 -2.05
N VAL A 71 27.85 15.37 -2.94
CA VAL A 71 27.06 16.59 -3.04
C VAL A 71 25.66 16.15 -3.44
N ASN A 72 24.82 15.91 -2.44
CA ASN A 72 23.42 15.57 -2.62
C ASN A 72 22.73 16.80 -3.22
N ASP A 73 22.68 16.84 -4.54
CA ASP A 73 22.10 17.95 -5.27
C ASP A 73 20.58 17.84 -5.24
N ALA A 74 19.97 18.60 -4.33
CA ALA A 74 18.52 18.67 -4.19
C ALA A 74 17.83 19.08 -5.51
N LYS A 75 18.50 19.89 -6.37
CA LYS A 75 17.97 20.25 -7.69
C LYS A 75 18.03 19.07 -8.66
N CYS A 76 19.07 18.25 -8.57
CA CYS A 76 19.21 17.00 -9.32
C CYS A 76 18.06 16.03 -8.95
N LEU A 77 17.83 15.82 -7.66
CA LEU A 77 16.73 14.97 -7.19
C LEU A 77 15.36 15.49 -7.66
N GLN A 78 15.12 16.80 -7.58
CA GLN A 78 13.88 17.41 -8.07
C GLN A 78 13.70 17.18 -9.58
N LYS A 79 14.78 17.28 -10.37
CA LYS A 79 14.75 17.01 -11.81
C LYS A 79 14.42 15.54 -12.09
N CYS A 80 15.03 14.59 -11.39
CA CYS A 80 14.71 13.18 -11.52
C CYS A 80 13.23 12.91 -11.21
N ASN A 81 12.73 13.44 -10.08
CA ASN A 81 11.32 13.29 -9.69
C ASN A 81 10.37 13.89 -10.72
N ASN A 82 10.70 15.07 -11.28
CA ASN A 82 9.88 15.69 -12.32
C ASN A 82 9.84 14.85 -13.60
N GLN A 83 10.98 14.29 -14.02
CA GLN A 83 11.04 13.39 -15.18
C GLN A 83 10.20 12.13 -14.97
N LEU A 84 10.24 11.55 -13.76
CA LEU A 84 9.39 10.41 -13.42
C LEU A 84 7.91 10.80 -13.48
N ASN A 85 7.52 11.93 -12.88
CA ASN A 85 6.13 12.38 -12.88
C ASN A 85 5.57 12.53 -14.30
N ILE A 86 6.31 13.22 -15.19
CA ILE A 86 5.94 13.36 -16.62
C ILE A 86 5.84 11.99 -17.30
N GLY A 87 6.75 11.07 -16.98
CA GLY A 87 6.70 9.70 -17.48
C GLY A 87 5.44 8.95 -17.02
N MET A 88 5.10 9.10 -15.75
CA MET A 88 3.97 8.44 -15.11
C MET A 88 2.62 8.91 -15.67
N ASP A 89 2.52 10.14 -16.18
CA ASP A 89 1.32 10.63 -16.89
C ASP A 89 1.00 9.80 -18.15
N MET A 90 1.99 9.11 -18.72
CA MET A 90 1.80 8.21 -19.86
C MET A 90 1.41 6.78 -19.46
N VAL A 91 1.40 6.45 -18.16
CA VAL A 91 1.09 5.12 -17.64
C VAL A 91 -0.37 5.09 -17.20
N ASN A 92 -1.17 4.17 -17.76
CA ASN A 92 -2.54 4.00 -17.31
C ASN A 92 -2.58 3.24 -15.96
N ALA A 93 -2.79 3.97 -14.87
CA ALA A 93 -2.89 3.45 -13.52
C ALA A 93 -4.16 3.93 -12.80
N HIS A 94 -4.61 3.14 -11.80
CA HIS A 94 -5.79 3.39 -10.99
C HIS A 94 -5.44 3.50 -9.51
N MET A 95 -6.08 4.35 -8.70
CA MET A 95 -5.74 4.48 -7.27
C MET A 95 -6.48 3.48 -6.35
N ALA A 96 -6.85 2.32 -6.88
CA ALA A 96 -7.76 1.37 -6.22
C ALA A 96 -7.24 0.79 -4.89
N PHE A 97 -5.93 0.67 -4.71
CA PHE A 97 -5.37 0.03 -3.52
C PHE A 97 -5.16 0.98 -2.32
N GLY A 98 -5.63 2.22 -2.41
CA GLY A 98 -5.59 3.17 -1.28
C GLY A 98 -4.17 3.48 -0.83
N SER A 99 -3.84 3.17 0.43
CA SER A 99 -2.49 3.34 0.99
C SER A 99 -1.52 2.19 0.71
N ILE A 100 -1.92 1.19 -0.09
CA ILE A 100 -1.03 0.09 -0.49
C ILE A 100 -0.21 0.57 -1.69
N ASP A 101 1.08 0.80 -1.47
CA ASP A 101 1.98 1.40 -2.46
C ASP A 101 2.45 0.38 -3.52
N VAL A 102 1.52 -0.30 -4.21
CA VAL A 102 1.79 -1.22 -5.33
C VAL A 102 1.39 -0.50 -6.63
N PRO A 103 2.17 -0.63 -7.72
CA PRO A 103 1.83 0.01 -8.98
C PRO A 103 0.50 -0.51 -9.46
N SER A 104 -0.45 0.39 -9.63
CA SER A 104 -1.84 0.03 -9.80
C SER A 104 -2.24 0.14 -11.27
N VAL A 105 -1.42 -0.45 -12.13
CA VAL A 105 -1.54 -0.37 -13.59
C VAL A 105 -2.66 -1.26 -14.12
N VAL A 106 -3.22 -0.89 -15.27
CA VAL A 106 -4.36 -1.60 -15.88
C VAL A 106 -3.89 -2.76 -16.77
N GLU A 107 -2.89 -2.53 -17.62
CA GLU A 107 -2.42 -3.51 -18.60
C GLU A 107 -0.93 -3.86 -18.47
N LYS A 108 -0.53 -4.92 -19.18
CA LYS A 108 0.88 -5.36 -19.28
C LYS A 108 1.79 -4.25 -19.80
N ARG A 109 1.37 -3.52 -20.83
CA ARG A 109 2.17 -2.45 -21.45
C ARG A 109 2.43 -1.32 -20.47
N ASP A 110 1.42 -0.95 -19.69
CA ASP A 110 1.55 0.05 -18.63
C ASP A 110 2.52 -0.42 -17.54
N LEU A 111 2.47 -1.70 -17.15
CA LEU A 111 3.41 -2.27 -16.19
C LEU A 111 4.85 -2.26 -16.71
N GLU A 112 5.05 -2.58 -17.99
CA GLU A 112 6.38 -2.55 -18.63
C GLU A 112 6.92 -1.11 -18.71
N LEU A 113 6.08 -0.15 -19.09
CA LEU A 113 6.42 1.27 -19.11
C LEU A 113 6.75 1.78 -17.71
N PHE A 114 5.92 1.48 -16.71
CA PHE A 114 6.16 1.78 -15.31
C PHE A 114 7.54 1.27 -14.85
N CYS A 115 7.84 0.00 -15.13
CA CYS A 115 9.10 -0.61 -14.72
C CYS A 115 10.33 0.00 -15.42
N MET A 116 10.17 0.48 -16.64
CA MET A 116 11.22 1.19 -17.38
C MET A 116 11.46 2.59 -16.81
N LEU A 117 10.40 3.35 -16.56
CA LEU A 117 10.48 4.70 -15.98
C LEU A 117 11.09 4.67 -14.57
N ASP A 118 10.66 3.74 -13.74
CA ASP A 118 11.22 3.55 -12.39
C ASP A 118 12.71 3.16 -12.44
N TYR A 119 13.13 2.36 -13.44
CA TYR A 119 14.55 2.07 -13.64
C TYR A 119 15.35 3.33 -13.96
N GLN A 120 14.89 4.13 -14.92
CA GLN A 120 15.55 5.37 -15.31
C GLN A 120 15.62 6.36 -14.13
N HIS A 121 14.55 6.45 -13.35
CA HIS A 121 14.50 7.26 -12.15
C HIS A 121 15.49 6.78 -11.07
N SER A 122 15.54 5.48 -10.81
CA SER A 122 16.52 4.89 -9.88
C SER A 122 17.97 5.24 -10.31
N GLN A 123 18.29 5.11 -11.61
CA GLN A 123 19.61 5.48 -12.12
C GLN A 123 19.91 6.97 -11.94
N CYS A 124 18.94 7.83 -12.24
CA CYS A 124 19.07 9.28 -12.06
C CYS A 124 19.33 9.64 -10.58
N ILE A 125 18.60 9.01 -9.65
CA ILE A 125 18.80 9.21 -8.21
C ILE A 125 20.19 8.76 -7.75
N ASP A 126 20.65 7.59 -8.22
CA ASP A 126 21.96 7.06 -7.89
C ASP A 126 23.08 8.01 -8.42
N GLU A 127 22.92 8.57 -9.62
CA GLU A 127 23.81 9.58 -10.20
C GLU A 127 23.80 10.90 -9.40
N CYS A 128 22.67 11.28 -8.82
CA CYS A 128 22.57 12.43 -7.91
C CYS A 128 23.17 12.18 -6.51
N GLY A 129 23.67 10.96 -6.22
CA GLY A 129 24.30 10.61 -4.95
C GLY A 129 23.35 10.10 -3.85
N TYR A 130 22.07 9.92 -4.18
CA TYR A 130 21.08 9.39 -3.25
C TYR A 130 20.97 7.86 -3.38
N SER A 131 20.54 7.18 -2.31
CA SER A 131 20.26 5.73 -2.35
C SER A 131 18.79 5.45 -2.04
N VAL A 132 18.14 4.64 -2.88
CA VAL A 132 16.74 4.24 -2.70
C VAL A 132 16.64 3.14 -1.64
N GLN A 133 16.02 3.43 -0.49
CA GLN A 133 16.00 2.52 0.68
C GLN A 133 15.00 1.35 0.56
N PHE A 134 13.91 1.51 -0.19
CA PHE A 134 12.95 0.45 -0.49
C PHE A 134 12.47 0.62 -1.93
N ASN A 135 12.93 -0.27 -2.82
CA ASN A 135 12.63 -0.15 -4.23
C ASN A 135 11.44 -1.05 -4.61
N LEU A 136 10.30 -0.42 -4.91
CA LEU A 136 9.10 -1.07 -5.41
C LEU A 136 9.36 -1.86 -6.69
N ARG A 137 10.31 -1.42 -7.52
CA ARG A 137 10.83 -2.14 -8.69
C ARG A 137 11.49 -3.46 -8.36
N GLU A 138 12.22 -3.54 -7.25
CA GLU A 138 12.88 -4.78 -6.89
C GLU A 138 11.85 -5.88 -6.62
N TYR A 139 10.77 -5.52 -5.92
CA TYR A 139 9.68 -6.46 -5.65
C TYR A 139 8.88 -6.78 -6.92
N VAL A 140 8.33 -5.76 -7.59
CA VAL A 140 7.39 -5.94 -8.70
C VAL A 140 8.13 -6.24 -10.00
N CYS A 141 9.00 -5.35 -10.45
CA CYS A 141 9.58 -5.39 -11.79
C CYS A 141 10.67 -6.45 -11.95
N ARG A 142 11.51 -6.69 -10.93
CA ARG A 142 12.59 -7.69 -10.99
C ARG A 142 12.13 -9.07 -10.55
N ASN A 143 11.56 -9.17 -9.35
CA ASN A 143 11.38 -10.47 -8.71
C ASN A 143 10.02 -11.12 -8.99
N ARG A 144 8.97 -10.32 -9.24
CA ARG A 144 7.59 -10.84 -9.30
C ARG A 144 6.74 -10.31 -10.45
N LEU A 145 7.38 -9.90 -11.56
CA LEU A 145 6.68 -9.32 -12.71
C LEU A 145 5.60 -10.27 -13.25
N LYS A 146 5.94 -11.55 -13.39
CA LYS A 146 5.00 -12.58 -13.87
C LYS A 146 3.80 -12.78 -12.93
N GLU A 147 4.02 -12.71 -11.62
CA GLU A 147 2.98 -12.83 -10.61
C GLU A 147 2.05 -11.60 -10.65
N MET A 148 2.62 -10.39 -10.77
CA MET A 148 1.85 -9.16 -10.95
C MET A 148 1.00 -9.21 -12.23
N LEU A 149 1.60 -9.60 -13.37
CA LEU A 149 0.91 -9.74 -14.66
C LEU A 149 -0.28 -10.70 -14.57
N HIS A 150 -0.12 -11.80 -13.82
CA HIS A 150 -1.19 -12.77 -13.62
C HIS A 150 -2.38 -12.19 -12.84
N HIS A 151 -2.16 -11.18 -12.00
CA HIS A 151 -3.22 -10.56 -11.19
C HIS A 151 -3.85 -9.31 -11.81
N LEU A 152 -3.28 -8.76 -12.89
CA LEU A 152 -3.76 -7.51 -13.50
C LEU A 152 -5.24 -7.57 -13.92
N SER A 153 -5.69 -8.70 -14.48
CA SER A 153 -7.10 -8.89 -14.86
C SER A 153 -8.04 -8.72 -13.67
N CYS A 154 -7.71 -9.36 -12.54
CA CYS A 154 -8.48 -9.25 -11.31
C CYS A 154 -8.44 -7.82 -10.74
N TYR A 155 -7.26 -7.19 -10.73
CA TYR A 155 -7.09 -5.82 -10.24
C TYR A 155 -7.87 -4.79 -11.06
N SER A 156 -7.74 -4.81 -12.38
CA SER A 156 -8.47 -3.93 -13.30
C SER A 156 -9.98 -4.08 -13.13
N LYS A 157 -10.48 -5.32 -13.04
CA LYS A 157 -11.91 -5.60 -12.82
C LYS A 157 -12.40 -5.11 -11.45
N ALA A 158 -11.61 -5.29 -10.40
CA ALA A 158 -11.99 -4.93 -9.03
C ALA A 158 -11.83 -3.42 -8.75
N SER A 159 -10.98 -2.72 -9.51
CA SER A 159 -10.61 -1.32 -9.30
C SER A 159 -11.80 -0.38 -9.08
N PRO A 160 -12.86 -0.38 -9.92
CA PRO A 160 -14.01 0.50 -9.70
C PRO A 160 -14.76 0.25 -8.39
N ALA A 161 -14.77 -0.99 -7.89
CA ALA A 161 -15.41 -1.34 -6.63
C ALA A 161 -14.53 -0.98 -5.43
N LEU A 162 -13.22 -1.20 -5.55
CA LEU A 162 -12.23 -0.80 -4.55
C LEU A 162 -12.25 0.72 -4.33
N ILE A 163 -12.24 1.51 -5.41
CA ILE A 163 -12.32 2.98 -5.34
C ILE A 163 -13.62 3.42 -4.65
N ARG A 164 -14.77 2.86 -5.04
CA ARG A 164 -16.07 3.27 -4.49
C ARG A 164 -16.32 2.84 -3.04
N HIS A 165 -15.72 1.73 -2.60
CA HIS A 165 -16.02 1.15 -1.29
C HIS A 165 -14.89 1.27 -0.28
N CYS A 166 -13.64 1.05 -0.69
CA CYS A 166 -12.52 1.01 0.24
C CYS A 166 -11.96 2.41 0.53
N ARG A 167 -11.77 3.25 -0.51
CA ARG A 167 -11.20 4.60 -0.34
C ARG A 167 -12.02 5.49 0.60
N PRO A 168 -13.36 5.62 0.48
CA PRO A 168 -14.14 6.43 1.42
C PRO A 168 -14.15 5.85 2.85
N ARG A 169 -14.01 4.53 2.97
CA ARG A 169 -14.05 3.82 4.26
C ARG A 169 -12.73 3.94 5.03
N CYS A 170 -11.61 3.84 4.34
CA CYS A 170 -10.29 3.78 4.94
C CYS A 170 -9.55 5.13 4.89
N GLY A 171 -10.02 6.07 4.05
CA GLY A 171 -9.45 7.38 3.83
C GLY A 171 -8.45 7.42 2.67
N GLY A 172 -8.21 8.61 2.13
CA GLY A 172 -7.23 8.86 1.07
C GLY A 172 -5.78 8.67 1.52
N TYR A 173 -4.87 8.53 0.55
CA TYR A 173 -3.44 8.37 0.83
C TYR A 173 -2.91 9.56 1.63
N LYS A 174 -2.15 9.29 2.70
CA LYS A 174 -1.42 10.30 3.46
C LYS A 174 0.06 9.97 3.48
N PRO A 175 0.95 10.94 3.23
CA PRO A 175 2.39 10.73 3.34
C PRO A 175 2.76 10.18 4.72
N LEU A 176 3.76 9.30 4.75
CA LEU A 176 4.27 8.76 6.00
C LEU A 176 4.97 9.86 6.80
N VAL A 177 4.50 10.09 8.02
CA VAL A 177 5.18 10.94 8.99
C VAL A 177 6.09 10.06 9.85
N HIS A 178 7.39 10.36 9.89
CA HIS A 178 8.42 9.62 10.62
C HIS A 178 8.37 9.88 12.14
N THR A 179 7.19 9.67 12.73
CA THR A 179 6.94 9.70 14.17
C THR A 179 6.21 8.43 14.58
N LYS A 180 6.25 8.07 15.86
CA LYS A 180 5.57 6.87 16.37
C LYS A 180 4.07 6.89 16.04
N GLU A 181 3.43 8.04 16.18
CA GLU A 181 2.02 8.29 15.87
C GLU A 181 1.78 8.18 14.36
N GLY A 182 2.66 8.75 13.54
CA GLY A 182 2.61 8.67 12.08
C GLY A 182 2.68 7.23 11.55
N TYR A 183 3.67 6.45 11.99
CA TYR A 183 3.76 5.01 11.69
C TYR A 183 2.50 4.26 12.17
N SER A 184 2.02 4.57 13.38
CA SER A 184 0.84 3.92 13.95
C SER A 184 -0.41 4.16 13.10
N GLN A 185 -0.60 5.38 12.62
CA GLN A 185 -1.69 5.80 11.76
C GLN A 185 -1.59 5.15 10.38
N ARG A 186 -0.43 5.20 9.72
CA ARG A 186 -0.20 4.57 8.42
C ARG A 186 -0.49 3.06 8.47
N CYS A 187 0.00 2.37 9.50
CA CYS A 187 -0.28 0.95 9.69
C CYS A 187 -1.76 0.66 9.99
N ARG A 188 -2.50 1.58 10.62
CA ARG A 188 -3.95 1.44 10.81
C ARG A 188 -4.70 1.55 9.48
N GLN A 189 -4.30 2.49 8.63
CA GLN A 189 -4.87 2.67 7.30
C GLN A 189 -4.63 1.43 6.43
N LEU A 190 -3.38 0.95 6.37
CA LEU A 190 -3.01 -0.29 5.68
C LEU A 190 -3.84 -1.50 6.15
N LEU A 191 -4.09 -1.64 7.46
CA LEU A 191 -4.96 -2.71 7.98
C LEU A 191 -6.39 -2.62 7.43
N CYS A 192 -6.94 -1.41 7.34
CA CYS A 192 -8.26 -1.16 6.76
C CYS A 192 -8.26 -1.50 5.27
N ASP A 193 -7.29 -0.97 4.52
CA ASP A 193 -7.17 -1.16 3.07
C ASP A 193 -7.02 -2.63 2.72
N HIS A 194 -6.15 -3.38 3.42
CA HIS A 194 -5.99 -4.82 3.19
C HIS A 194 -7.26 -5.61 3.50
N THR A 195 -7.95 -5.26 4.58
CA THR A 195 -9.20 -5.95 4.95
C THR A 195 -10.28 -5.73 3.90
N CYS A 196 -10.44 -4.48 3.43
CA CYS A 196 -11.43 -4.13 2.42
C CYS A 196 -11.05 -4.71 1.04
N THR A 197 -9.79 -4.55 0.64
CA THR A 197 -9.28 -5.03 -0.65
C THR A 197 -9.40 -6.54 -0.76
N THR A 198 -9.01 -7.28 0.28
CA THR A 198 -9.17 -8.75 0.31
C THR A 198 -10.63 -9.16 0.12
N PHE A 199 -11.56 -8.47 0.79
CA PHE A 199 -12.99 -8.75 0.67
C PHE A 199 -13.50 -8.51 -0.76
N ILE A 200 -13.13 -7.39 -1.39
CA ILE A 200 -13.57 -7.06 -2.76
C ILE A 200 -12.94 -8.01 -3.79
N LEU A 201 -11.64 -8.31 -3.67
CA LEU A 201 -10.95 -9.22 -4.59
C LEU A 201 -11.55 -10.63 -4.54
N ASN A 202 -11.80 -11.16 -3.34
CA ASN A 202 -12.43 -12.49 -3.18
C ASN A 202 -13.88 -12.53 -3.70
N ARG A 203 -14.55 -11.38 -3.79
CA ARG A 203 -15.94 -11.31 -4.27
C ARG A 203 -16.03 -11.17 -5.78
N LEU A 204 -15.08 -10.47 -6.42
CA LEU A 204 -15.17 -10.10 -7.84
C LEU A 204 -14.27 -10.93 -8.75
N CYS A 205 -13.22 -11.52 -8.20
CA CYS A 205 -12.30 -12.39 -8.91
C CYS A 205 -12.62 -13.87 -8.59
N PRO A 206 -12.22 -14.81 -9.46
CA PRO A 206 -12.32 -16.24 -9.16
C PRO A 206 -11.67 -16.59 -7.80
N ASP A 207 -12.27 -17.52 -7.05
CA ASP A 207 -11.93 -17.79 -5.64
C ASP A 207 -10.42 -17.96 -5.38
N ASN A 208 -9.72 -18.67 -6.27
CA ASN A 208 -8.28 -18.90 -6.16
C ASN A 208 -7.43 -17.68 -6.57
N GLU A 209 -7.91 -16.89 -7.53
CA GLU A 209 -7.20 -15.71 -8.05
C GLU A 209 -7.32 -14.53 -7.08
N GLY A 210 -8.52 -14.27 -6.54
CA GLY A 210 -8.75 -13.17 -5.61
C GLY A 210 -7.91 -13.30 -4.32
N SER A 211 -7.85 -14.52 -3.77
CA SER A 211 -7.04 -14.80 -2.58
C SER A 211 -5.54 -14.75 -2.85
N ALA A 212 -5.08 -15.16 -4.04
CA ALA A 212 -3.68 -15.04 -4.43
C ALA A 212 -3.28 -13.57 -4.64
N ALA A 213 -4.11 -12.80 -5.35
CA ALA A 213 -3.92 -11.37 -5.58
C ALA A 213 -3.88 -10.58 -4.26
N ALA A 214 -4.81 -10.84 -3.34
CA ALA A 214 -4.78 -10.22 -2.01
C ALA A 214 -3.51 -10.55 -1.22
N ARG A 215 -3.02 -11.79 -1.34
CA ARG A 215 -1.77 -12.23 -0.69
C ARG A 215 -0.55 -11.54 -1.27
N TYR A 216 -0.51 -11.33 -2.60
CA TYR A 216 0.55 -10.59 -3.27
C TYR A 216 0.71 -9.18 -2.71
N LEU A 217 -0.40 -8.43 -2.59
CA LEU A 217 -0.43 -7.10 -2.01
C LEU A 217 0.04 -7.12 -0.55
N LEU A 218 -0.43 -8.09 0.24
CA LEU A 218 -0.07 -8.21 1.66
C LEU A 218 1.42 -8.53 1.87
N ASP A 219 2.01 -9.37 1.03
CA ASP A 219 3.43 -9.70 1.13
C ASP A 219 4.32 -8.49 0.77
N PHE A 220 3.91 -7.67 -0.19
CA PHE A 220 4.54 -6.37 -0.45
C PHE A 220 4.46 -5.44 0.78
N THR A 221 3.26 -5.19 1.31
CA THR A 221 3.09 -4.31 2.48
C THR A 221 3.87 -4.82 3.68
N ARG A 222 3.95 -6.13 3.88
CA ARG A 222 4.76 -6.71 4.96
C ARG A 222 6.25 -6.43 4.78
N LEU A 223 6.78 -6.47 3.55
CA LEU A 223 8.16 -6.06 3.30
C LEU A 223 8.36 -4.58 3.64
N GLN A 224 7.52 -3.72 3.07
CA GLN A 224 7.57 -2.28 3.29
C GLN A 224 7.52 -1.92 4.79
N VAL A 225 6.56 -2.46 5.54
CA VAL A 225 6.45 -2.23 6.98
C VAL A 225 7.67 -2.76 7.74
N ASN A 226 8.29 -3.87 7.32
CA ASN A 226 9.52 -4.33 7.98
C ASN A 226 10.69 -3.35 7.78
N TYR A 227 10.82 -2.71 6.62
CA TYR A 227 11.82 -1.65 6.41
C TYR A 227 11.55 -0.48 7.33
N TRP A 228 10.33 0.06 7.32
CA TRP A 228 9.91 1.13 8.22
C TRP A 228 10.20 0.84 9.69
N MET A 229 9.95 -0.39 10.15
CA MET A 229 10.20 -0.76 11.55
C MET A 229 11.69 -0.87 11.87
N ARG A 230 12.55 -1.19 10.90
CA ARG A 230 14.00 -1.17 11.07
C ARG A 230 14.51 0.26 11.19
N ASP A 231 14.02 1.17 10.35
CA ASP A 231 14.42 2.57 10.37
C ASP A 231 13.94 3.26 11.66
N PHE A 232 12.68 3.02 12.04
CA PHE A 232 12.15 3.47 13.33
C PHE A 232 12.98 3.00 14.53
N ALA A 233 13.45 1.75 14.51
CA ALA A 233 14.26 1.20 15.60
C ALA A 233 15.64 1.87 15.67
N LYS A 234 16.24 2.22 14.53
CA LYS A 234 17.50 2.97 14.46
C LYS A 234 17.33 4.40 14.97
N GLU A 235 16.27 5.09 14.58
CA GLU A 235 16.04 6.49 14.93
C GLU A 235 15.66 6.67 16.40
N THR A 236 14.82 5.78 16.94
CA THR A 236 14.24 5.98 18.28
C THR A 236 14.95 5.23 19.39
N ASN A 237 15.98 4.42 19.08
CA ASN A 237 16.61 3.46 19.99
C ASN A 237 15.59 2.53 20.72
N ARG A 238 14.36 2.41 20.20
CA ARG A 238 13.31 1.56 20.77
C ARG A 238 13.14 0.32 19.90
N SER A 239 13.26 -0.85 20.52
CA SER A 239 13.08 -2.13 19.85
C SER A 239 11.63 -2.48 19.53
N ARG A 240 10.65 -1.77 20.11
CA ARG A 240 9.24 -2.17 20.03
C ARG A 240 8.44 -1.34 19.03
N ALA A 241 8.22 -1.93 17.86
CA ALA A 241 7.31 -1.44 16.83
C ALA A 241 5.89 -1.15 17.39
N PRO A 242 5.19 -0.12 16.85
CA PRO A 242 3.79 0.13 17.18
C PRO A 242 2.90 -1.11 17.01
N LEU A 243 1.91 -1.26 17.88
CA LEU A 243 1.02 -2.43 17.91
C LEU A 243 0.24 -2.62 16.59
N THR A 244 -0.16 -1.52 15.93
CA THR A 244 -0.85 -1.58 14.63
C THR A 244 0.06 -2.15 13.55
N CYS A 245 1.31 -1.70 13.47
CA CYS A 245 2.29 -2.24 12.53
C CYS A 245 2.61 -3.71 12.81
N ARG A 246 2.69 -4.10 14.08
CA ARG A 246 2.88 -5.52 14.44
C ARG A 246 1.74 -6.40 13.94
N LYS A 247 0.48 -5.93 13.95
CA LYS A 247 -0.66 -6.71 13.44
C LYS A 247 -0.51 -7.02 11.94
N LEU A 248 -0.02 -6.08 11.12
CA LEU A 248 0.20 -6.29 9.68
C LEU A 248 1.19 -7.43 9.39
N LEU A 249 2.16 -7.63 10.27
CA LEU A 249 3.17 -8.68 10.13
C LEU A 249 2.64 -10.08 10.48
N CYS A 250 1.41 -10.19 10.97
CA CYS A 250 0.84 -11.42 11.50
C CYS A 250 -0.31 -11.91 10.63
N ASP A 251 -0.57 -13.22 10.66
CA ASP A 251 -1.60 -13.82 9.82
C ASP A 251 -3.00 -13.48 10.34
N GLY A 252 -3.87 -13.04 9.43
CA GLY A 252 -5.22 -12.56 9.75
C GLY A 252 -5.25 -11.31 10.65
N PHE A 253 -4.16 -10.54 10.72
CA PHE A 253 -4.03 -9.34 11.53
C PHE A 253 -4.21 -9.54 13.05
N LYS A 254 -4.08 -10.78 13.52
CA LYS A 254 -4.21 -11.16 14.94
C LYS A 254 -2.84 -11.34 15.59
N LEU A 255 -2.63 -10.70 16.74
CA LEU A 255 -1.36 -10.76 17.46
C LEU A 255 -1.00 -12.18 17.95
N GLY A 256 -2.00 -13.01 18.25
CA GLY A 256 -1.79 -14.41 18.63
C GLY A 256 -1.12 -15.25 17.53
N ASN A 257 -1.29 -14.85 16.26
CA ASN A 257 -0.78 -15.57 15.10
C ASN A 257 0.64 -15.17 14.68
N CYS A 258 1.27 -14.22 15.38
CA CYS A 258 2.60 -13.70 15.01
C CYS A 258 3.76 -14.69 15.19
N ARG A 259 3.53 -15.84 15.84
CA ARG A 259 4.60 -16.75 16.29
C ARG A 259 5.35 -17.50 15.17
N ARG A 260 4.90 -17.44 13.90
CA ARG A 260 5.42 -18.31 12.81
C ARG A 260 6.37 -17.67 11.78
N ARG A 261 6.51 -16.34 11.68
CA ARG A 261 7.25 -15.70 10.56
C ARG A 261 8.68 -15.21 10.84
N ILE A 262 9.06 -14.99 12.11
CA ILE A 262 10.41 -14.44 12.43
C ILE A 262 11.54 -15.43 12.10
N ARG A 263 11.29 -16.74 12.11
CA ARG A 263 12.33 -17.77 11.85
C ARG A 263 12.65 -18.03 10.37
N LYS A 264 11.77 -17.70 9.42
CA LYS A 264 11.96 -18.09 8.00
C LYS A 264 12.77 -17.11 7.15
N ARG A 265 12.93 -15.83 7.55
CA ARG A 265 13.69 -14.84 6.75
C ARG A 265 15.18 -14.77 7.07
N ILE A 266 15.63 -15.25 8.23
CA ILE A 266 17.06 -15.23 8.60
C ILE A 266 17.85 -16.27 7.78
N VAL A 267 17.19 -17.32 7.29
CA VAL A 267 17.82 -18.41 6.52
C VAL A 267 18.00 -18.08 5.03
N LEU A 268 17.34 -17.05 4.49
CA LEU A 268 17.46 -16.64 3.07
C LEU A 268 18.39 -15.45 2.84
N SER A 269 19.01 -14.90 3.89
CA SER A 269 20.00 -13.81 3.80
C SER A 269 21.39 -14.20 4.31
N SER A 270 21.69 -15.49 4.36
CA SER A 270 22.99 -16.05 4.78
C SER A 270 23.55 -17.06 3.76
N SER A 271 23.11 -16.97 2.51
CA SER A 271 23.64 -17.75 1.39
C SER A 271 23.62 -16.91 0.12
N ASN A 272 24.60 -16.01 0.02
CA ASN A 272 25.38 -15.66 -1.16
C ASN A 272 26.36 -14.54 -0.79
#